data_AF-K0NJH5-F1
#
_entry.id   AF-K0NJH5-F1
#
_cell.length_a   1.000
_cell.length_b   1.000
_cell.length_c   1.000
_cell.angle_alpha   90.00
_cell.angle_beta   90.00
_cell.angle_gamma   90.00
#
_symmetry.space_group_name_H-M   'P 1'
#
loop_
_entity.id
_entity.type
_entity.pdbx_description
1 polymer ?
#
loop_
_entity_poly.entity_id
_entity_poly.type
_entity_poly.pdbx_seq_one_letter_code
_entity_poly.pdbx_strand_id
1 'polypeptide(L)'
;MRQKILKLIEDNHYHIWTDALHARALAHETKNRWDRGTYVRWTLMTSWIALEIACQEALEEPQISYSFKNNLNHAIEKKSFSKLDWGKGIWQQVLNLQGLRKNCVHRFSQESDLFPDASVADEAIITARKAIIEIYNHVGKRAPHWVKDNEDQGWCVKGMSIFANAYSIPPGVDENASDTIKIMYIYKDNECIRDVLPANTDPAPYVAKLIATIGLPISGIRVYRGQEVINEIQFPMDKIRCI
;
A
#
# COMPACT_ATOMS: atom_id res chain seq x y z
N MET A 1 -1.44 -16.09 20.04
CA MET A 1 -0.76 -15.93 18.74
C MET A 1 -1.72 -16.37 17.65
N ARG A 2 -2.17 -15.46 16.76
CA ARG A 2 -2.84 -15.90 15.53
C ARG A 2 -1.76 -16.39 14.58
N GLN A 3 -1.82 -17.64 14.14
CA GLN A 3 -1.00 -18.13 13.02
C GLN A 3 -1.22 -17.19 11.85
N LYS A 4 -0.14 -16.54 11.39
CA LYS A 4 -0.14 -15.74 10.16
C LYS A 4 -0.23 -16.77 9.03
N ILE A 5 -1.45 -17.06 8.56
CA ILE A 5 -1.68 -17.93 7.41
C ILE A 5 -0.95 -17.27 6.24
N LEU A 6 -0.07 -18.02 5.59
CA LEU A 6 0.63 -17.56 4.39
C LEU A 6 -0.44 -17.25 3.33
N LYS A 7 -0.49 -16.00 2.85
CA LYS A 7 -1.42 -15.63 1.77
C LYS A 7 -0.91 -16.24 0.47
N LEU A 8 -1.62 -17.24 -0.04
CA LEU A 8 -1.34 -17.81 -1.34
C LEU A 8 -2.28 -17.16 -2.36
N ILE A 9 -1.71 -16.37 -3.27
CA ILE A 9 -2.46 -15.77 -4.38
C ILE A 9 -2.55 -16.82 -5.48
N GLU A 10 -3.70 -17.47 -5.58
CA GLU A 10 -3.91 -18.63 -6.46
C GLU A 10 -4.53 -18.26 -7.81
N ASP A 11 -5.09 -17.05 -7.95
CA ASP A 11 -5.76 -16.60 -9.16
C ASP A 11 -5.61 -15.08 -9.39
N ASN A 12 -5.91 -14.66 -10.62
CA ASN A 12 -5.83 -13.25 -11.03
C ASN A 12 -6.83 -12.35 -10.28
N HIS A 13 -7.95 -12.90 -9.81
CA HIS A 13 -9.03 -12.12 -9.17
C HIS A 13 -8.64 -11.76 -7.74
N TYR A 14 -8.02 -12.71 -7.04
CA TYR A 14 -7.40 -12.48 -5.76
C TYR A 14 -6.24 -11.50 -5.89
N HIS A 15 -5.42 -11.60 -6.95
CA HIS A 15 -4.35 -10.62 -7.18
C HIS A 15 -4.90 -9.18 -7.31
N ILE A 16 -5.92 -8.98 -8.13
CA ILE A 16 -6.56 -7.66 -8.31
C ILE A 16 -7.21 -7.18 -7.01
N TRP A 17 -7.81 -8.10 -6.24
CA TRP A 17 -8.35 -7.78 -4.92
C TRP A 17 -7.25 -7.34 -3.95
N THR A 18 -6.11 -8.03 -3.91
CA THR A 18 -4.97 -7.63 -3.07
C THR A 18 -4.37 -6.30 -3.51
N ASP A 19 -4.30 -6.01 -4.81
CA ASP A 19 -3.87 -4.70 -5.32
C ASP A 19 -4.78 -3.58 -4.80
N ALA A 20 -6.10 -3.82 -4.75
CA ALA A 20 -7.06 -2.88 -4.19
C ALA A 20 -6.86 -2.67 -2.68
N LEU A 21 -6.63 -3.76 -1.92
CA LEU A 21 -6.36 -3.67 -0.48
C LEU A 21 -5.05 -2.95 -0.19
N HIS A 22 -4.02 -3.19 -1.01
CA HIS A 22 -2.72 -2.54 -0.92
C HIS A 22 -2.85 -1.04 -1.17
N ALA A 23 -3.44 -0.65 -2.30
CA ALA A 23 -3.66 0.75 -2.62
C ALA A 23 -4.48 1.47 -1.52
N ARG A 24 -5.49 0.83 -0.94
CA ARG A 24 -6.23 1.39 0.20
C ARG A 24 -5.32 1.62 1.40
N ALA A 25 -4.46 0.66 1.75
CA ALA A 25 -3.51 0.83 2.85
C ALA A 25 -2.55 2.01 2.57
N LEU A 26 -2.03 2.12 1.34
CA LEU A 26 -1.17 3.24 0.95
C LEU A 26 -1.87 4.60 1.05
N ALA A 27 -3.16 4.68 0.73
CA ALA A 27 -3.94 5.90 0.85
C ALA A 27 -4.01 6.42 2.30
N HIS A 28 -4.05 5.52 3.28
CA HIS A 28 -4.03 5.88 4.71
C HIS A 28 -2.63 6.19 5.23
N GLU A 29 -1.59 5.59 4.66
CA GLU A 29 -0.20 5.78 5.11
C GLU A 29 0.43 7.08 4.59
N THR A 30 0.03 7.54 3.40
CA THR A 30 0.67 8.71 2.78
C THR A 30 0.19 10.04 3.36
N LYS A 31 1.15 10.92 3.64
CA LYS A 31 0.89 12.31 4.04
C LYS A 31 0.69 13.23 2.83
N ASN A 32 1.15 12.83 1.65
CA ASN A 32 1.04 13.62 0.44
C ASN A 32 -0.38 13.49 -0.14
N ARG A 33 -1.07 14.62 -0.33
CA ARG A 33 -2.43 14.66 -0.89
C ARG A 33 -2.52 14.09 -2.31
N TRP A 34 -1.47 14.27 -3.10
CA TRP A 34 -1.39 13.79 -4.48
C TRP A 34 -1.29 12.27 -4.52
N ASP A 35 -0.37 11.71 -3.73
CA ASP A 35 -0.21 10.26 -3.60
C ASP A 35 -1.48 9.62 -3.05
N ARG A 36 -2.10 10.24 -2.03
CA ARG A 36 -3.38 9.78 -1.48
C ARG A 36 -4.44 9.67 -2.57
N GLY A 37 -4.65 10.76 -3.32
CA GLY A 37 -5.62 10.78 -4.40
C GLY A 37 -5.33 9.69 -5.45
N THR A 38 -4.05 9.48 -5.78
CA THR A 38 -3.62 8.39 -6.69
C THR A 38 -3.97 7.01 -6.14
N TYR A 39 -3.68 6.74 -4.86
CA TYR A 39 -3.97 5.46 -4.23
C TYR A 39 -5.47 5.21 -4.04
N VAL A 40 -6.25 6.24 -3.78
CA VAL A 40 -7.72 6.15 -3.76
C VAL A 40 -8.27 5.81 -5.14
N ARG A 41 -7.82 6.50 -6.20
CA ARG A 41 -8.21 6.18 -7.58
C ARG A 41 -7.79 4.76 -7.97
N TRP A 42 -6.60 4.34 -7.57
CA TRP A 42 -6.13 2.98 -7.81
C TRP A 42 -7.05 1.96 -7.12
N THR A 43 -7.36 2.16 -5.84
CA THR A 43 -8.32 1.33 -5.09
C THR A 43 -9.68 1.24 -5.78
N LEU A 44 -10.22 2.38 -6.21
CA LEU A 44 -11.51 2.45 -6.92
C LEU A 44 -11.49 1.63 -8.21
N MET A 45 -10.42 1.73 -8.99
CA MET A 45 -10.31 1.02 -10.26
C MET A 45 -10.16 -0.49 -10.06
N THR A 46 -9.27 -0.93 -9.18
CA THR A 46 -9.01 -2.37 -8.96
C THR A 46 -10.14 -3.07 -8.24
N SER A 47 -10.76 -2.45 -7.22
CA SER A 47 -11.93 -3.03 -6.55
C SER A 47 -13.13 -3.15 -7.49
N TRP A 48 -13.31 -2.18 -8.40
CA TRP A 48 -14.34 -2.27 -9.44
C TRP A 48 -14.07 -3.42 -10.42
N ILE A 49 -12.82 -3.58 -10.87
CA ILE A 49 -12.45 -4.70 -11.76
C ILE A 49 -12.69 -6.05 -11.05
N ALA A 50 -12.30 -6.18 -9.78
CA ALA A 50 -12.57 -7.39 -9.00
C ALA A 50 -14.08 -7.70 -8.91
N LEU A 51 -14.92 -6.66 -8.72
CA LEU A 51 -16.37 -6.81 -8.76
C LEU A 51 -16.88 -7.27 -10.13
N GLU A 52 -16.42 -6.66 -11.21
CA GLU A 52 -16.82 -7.04 -12.57
C GLU A 52 -16.52 -8.52 -12.84
N ILE A 53 -15.30 -8.96 -12.53
CA ILE A 53 -14.89 -10.33 -12.78
C ILE A 53 -15.67 -11.30 -11.89
N ALA A 54 -15.86 -10.98 -10.61
CA ALA A 54 -16.68 -11.79 -9.72
C ALA A 54 -18.12 -11.95 -10.22
N CYS A 55 -18.71 -10.91 -10.82
CA CYS A 55 -20.01 -11.03 -11.48
C CYS A 55 -19.96 -11.94 -12.71
N GLN A 56 -18.91 -11.83 -13.54
CA GLN A 56 -18.69 -12.71 -14.70
C GLN A 56 -18.58 -14.17 -14.28
N GLU A 57 -17.86 -14.48 -13.21
CA GLU A 57 -17.71 -15.84 -12.68
C GLU A 57 -19.01 -16.36 -12.05
N ALA A 58 -19.67 -15.55 -11.22
CA ALA A 58 -20.92 -15.94 -10.58
C ALA A 58 -21.97 -16.33 -11.62
N LEU A 59 -22.08 -15.54 -12.69
CA LEU A 59 -23.07 -15.73 -13.75
C LEU A 59 -22.57 -16.54 -14.95
N GLU A 60 -21.27 -16.87 -15.01
CA GLU A 60 -20.61 -17.48 -16.18
C GLU A 60 -20.87 -16.69 -17.48
N GLU A 61 -20.79 -15.36 -17.39
CA GLU A 61 -21.05 -14.45 -18.51
C GLU A 61 -19.89 -13.45 -18.67
N PRO A 62 -18.96 -13.67 -19.62
CA PRO A 62 -17.73 -12.88 -19.74
C PRO A 62 -17.96 -11.44 -20.20
N GLN A 63 -19.13 -11.12 -20.77
CA GLN A 63 -19.40 -9.79 -21.37
C GLN A 63 -20.03 -8.78 -20.40
N ILE A 64 -19.90 -8.96 -19.09
CA ILE A 64 -20.54 -8.08 -18.10
C ILE A 64 -19.89 -6.68 -18.00
N SER A 65 -18.58 -6.53 -18.23
CA SER A 65 -17.85 -5.28 -17.92
C SER A 65 -18.37 -4.04 -18.67
N TYR A 66 -18.64 -4.15 -19.98
CA TYR A 66 -19.18 -3.02 -20.74
C TYR A 66 -20.63 -2.75 -20.35
N SER A 67 -21.01 -1.48 -20.15
CA SER A 67 -22.38 -1.14 -19.72
C SER A 67 -22.86 -1.95 -18.51
N PHE A 68 -21.97 -2.14 -17.52
CA PHE A 68 -22.10 -3.04 -16.36
C PHE A 68 -23.52 -3.34 -15.89
N LYS A 69 -24.28 -2.31 -15.49
CA LYS A 69 -25.67 -2.46 -15.00
C LYS A 69 -26.57 -3.22 -15.99
N ASN A 70 -26.54 -2.83 -17.27
CA ASN A 70 -27.40 -3.40 -18.30
C ASN A 70 -27.01 -4.85 -18.60
N ASN A 71 -25.70 -5.10 -18.73
CA ASN A 71 -25.20 -6.43 -19.04
C ASN A 71 -25.37 -7.40 -17.87
N LEU A 72 -25.22 -6.91 -16.63
CA LEU A 72 -25.50 -7.70 -15.43
C LEU A 72 -26.98 -8.08 -15.32
N ASN A 73 -27.89 -7.13 -15.55
CA ASN A 73 -29.33 -7.41 -15.59
C ASN A 73 -29.68 -8.43 -16.67
N HIS A 74 -29.10 -8.27 -17.87
CA HIS A 74 -29.32 -9.21 -18.97
C HIS A 74 -28.83 -10.62 -18.63
N ALA A 75 -27.66 -10.75 -18.01
CA ALA A 75 -27.11 -12.03 -17.57
C ALA A 75 -27.99 -12.72 -16.51
N ILE A 76 -28.54 -11.95 -15.57
CA ILE A 76 -29.48 -12.41 -14.54
C ILE A 76 -30.80 -12.88 -15.16
N GLU A 77 -31.37 -12.09 -16.08
CA GLU A 77 -32.60 -12.43 -16.78
C GLU A 77 -32.43 -13.70 -17.64
N LYS A 78 -31.31 -13.82 -18.38
CA LYS A 78 -30.96 -15.01 -19.18
C LYS A 78 -30.92 -16.30 -18.36
N LYS A 79 -30.54 -16.21 -17.09
CA LYS A 79 -30.51 -17.34 -16.15
C LYS A 79 -31.76 -17.46 -15.26
N SER A 80 -32.80 -16.67 -15.54
CA SER A 80 -34.08 -16.67 -14.81
C SER A 80 -33.95 -16.37 -13.31
N PHE A 81 -32.92 -15.62 -12.92
CA PHE A 81 -32.79 -15.14 -11.55
C PHE A 81 -33.66 -13.89 -11.30
N SER A 82 -33.99 -13.64 -10.05
CA SER A 82 -34.74 -12.43 -9.65
C SER A 82 -33.97 -11.15 -10.00
N LYS A 83 -34.66 -10.07 -10.35
CA LYS A 83 -33.99 -8.81 -10.69
C LYS A 83 -33.27 -8.23 -9.47
N LEU A 84 -32.10 -7.63 -9.71
CA LEU A 84 -31.41 -6.83 -8.69
C LEU A 84 -32.15 -5.51 -8.47
N ASP A 85 -32.21 -5.08 -7.22
CA ASP A 85 -32.81 -3.80 -6.86
C ASP A 85 -31.75 -2.69 -6.88
N TRP A 86 -31.70 -1.95 -7.98
CA TRP A 86 -30.77 -0.84 -8.17
C TRP A 86 -31.17 0.46 -7.44
N GLY A 87 -32.38 0.52 -6.87
CA GLY A 87 -32.91 1.71 -6.20
C GLY A 87 -32.54 1.82 -4.72
N LYS A 88 -32.10 0.72 -4.10
CA LYS A 88 -31.72 0.67 -2.68
C LYS A 88 -30.64 -0.40 -2.43
N GLY A 89 -30.16 -0.47 -1.19
CA GLY A 89 -29.26 -1.54 -0.74
C GLY A 89 -27.89 -1.50 -1.42
N ILE A 90 -27.25 -2.66 -1.59
CA ILE A 90 -25.88 -2.70 -2.11
C ILE A 90 -25.78 -2.21 -3.55
N TRP A 91 -26.78 -2.50 -4.39
CA TRP A 91 -26.69 -2.19 -5.81
C TRP A 91 -26.86 -0.69 -6.07
N GLN A 92 -27.57 0.03 -5.21
CA GLN A 92 -27.52 1.49 -5.19
C GLN A 92 -26.11 2.00 -4.83
N GLN A 93 -25.43 1.38 -3.84
CA GLN A 93 -24.05 1.73 -3.48
C GLN A 93 -23.08 1.42 -4.63
N VAL A 94 -23.29 0.33 -5.36
CA VAL A 94 -22.53 0.00 -6.58
C VAL A 94 -22.70 1.06 -7.67
N LEU A 95 -23.90 1.63 -7.84
CA LEU A 95 -24.10 2.76 -8.77
C LEU A 95 -23.35 4.01 -8.33
N ASN A 96 -23.33 4.30 -7.03
CA ASN A 96 -22.54 5.42 -6.49
C ASN A 96 -21.05 5.20 -6.73
N LEU A 97 -20.55 3.98 -6.48
CA LEU A 97 -19.17 3.59 -6.76
C LEU A 97 -18.84 3.72 -8.26
N GLN A 98 -19.75 3.33 -9.14
CA GLN A 98 -19.60 3.52 -10.58
C GLN A 98 -19.50 5.01 -10.96
N GLY A 99 -20.27 5.87 -10.29
CA GLY A 99 -20.18 7.33 -10.42
C GLY A 99 -18.80 7.87 -10.01
N LEU A 100 -18.29 7.45 -8.86
CA LEU A 100 -16.95 7.82 -8.39
C LEU A 100 -15.86 7.37 -9.37
N ARG A 101 -15.94 6.12 -9.85
CA ARG A 101 -15.02 5.60 -10.87
C ARG A 101 -15.05 6.45 -12.14
N LYS A 102 -16.23 6.83 -12.61
CA LYS A 102 -16.39 7.71 -13.78
C LYS A 102 -15.66 9.05 -13.58
N ASN A 103 -15.79 9.66 -12.40
CA ASN A 103 -15.10 10.91 -12.09
C ASN A 103 -13.56 10.77 -12.07
N CYS A 104 -13.02 9.56 -11.89
CA CYS A 104 -11.58 9.32 -11.94
C CYS A 104 -11.03 9.24 -13.37
N VAL A 105 -11.87 8.93 -14.37
CA VAL A 105 -11.44 8.63 -15.75
C VAL A 105 -11.96 9.60 -16.81
N HIS A 106 -12.95 10.45 -16.46
CA HIS A 106 -13.55 11.41 -17.40
C HIS A 106 -12.96 12.81 -17.27
N ARG A 107 -12.90 13.52 -18.40
CA ARG A 107 -12.21 14.82 -18.58
C ARG A 107 -12.79 16.00 -17.79
N PHE A 108 -13.99 15.88 -17.22
CA PHE A 108 -14.77 16.99 -16.65
C PHE A 108 -14.83 16.99 -15.12
N SER A 109 -13.90 16.33 -14.44
CA SER A 109 -13.82 16.31 -12.99
C SER A 109 -13.54 17.70 -12.42
N GLN A 110 -14.15 18.03 -11.29
CA GLN A 110 -13.83 19.27 -10.58
C GLN A 110 -12.49 19.12 -9.84
N GLU A 111 -11.83 20.23 -9.52
CA GLU A 111 -10.55 20.20 -8.79
C GLU A 111 -10.65 19.47 -7.44
N SER A 112 -11.81 19.58 -6.77
CA SER A 112 -12.12 18.84 -5.54
C SER A 112 -12.14 17.32 -5.74
N ASP A 113 -12.44 16.83 -6.94
CA ASP A 113 -12.48 15.40 -7.26
C ASP A 113 -11.09 14.81 -7.52
N LEU A 114 -10.06 15.66 -7.67
CA LEU A 114 -8.68 15.24 -7.94
C LEU A 114 -7.97 14.70 -6.68
N PHE A 115 -8.47 15.05 -5.49
CA PHE A 115 -7.85 14.71 -4.21
C PHE A 115 -8.85 14.07 -3.23
N PRO A 116 -9.44 12.91 -3.59
CA PRO A 116 -10.38 12.23 -2.71
C PRO A 116 -9.70 11.77 -1.42
N ASP A 117 -10.45 11.78 -0.33
CA ASP A 117 -10.00 11.30 0.97
C ASP A 117 -9.85 9.77 1.01
N ALA A 118 -9.01 9.30 1.93
CA ALA A 118 -8.75 7.87 2.12
C ALA A 118 -10.02 7.08 2.47
N SER A 119 -11.02 7.71 3.08
CA SER A 119 -12.33 7.09 3.37
C SER A 119 -13.05 6.61 2.11
N VAL A 120 -12.84 7.26 0.96
CA VAL A 120 -13.41 6.83 -0.33
C VAL A 120 -12.85 5.46 -0.73
N ALA A 121 -11.58 5.19 -0.44
CA ALA A 121 -10.96 3.88 -0.67
C ALA A 121 -11.56 2.81 0.26
N ASP A 122 -11.88 3.15 1.51
CA ASP A 122 -12.55 2.24 2.44
C ASP A 122 -13.95 1.88 1.94
N GLU A 123 -14.73 2.88 1.54
CA GLU A 123 -16.08 2.71 0.99
C GLU A 123 -16.07 1.86 -0.29
N ALA A 124 -15.08 2.05 -1.16
CA ALA A 124 -14.89 1.24 -2.36
C ALA A 124 -14.70 -0.24 -2.03
N ILE A 125 -13.78 -0.57 -1.12
CA ILE A 125 -13.54 -1.95 -0.68
C ILE A 125 -14.77 -2.55 0.00
N ILE A 126 -15.43 -1.80 0.88
CA ILE A 126 -16.64 -2.28 1.60
C ILE A 126 -17.76 -2.58 0.60
N THR A 127 -18.00 -1.68 -0.34
CA THR A 127 -19.07 -1.78 -1.34
C THR A 127 -18.79 -2.95 -2.29
N ALA A 128 -17.59 -3.02 -2.87
CA ALA A 128 -17.21 -4.10 -3.76
C ALA A 128 -17.30 -5.46 -3.07
N ARG A 129 -16.76 -5.59 -1.84
CA ARG A 129 -16.84 -6.84 -1.06
C ARG A 129 -18.29 -7.31 -0.87
N LYS A 130 -19.16 -6.40 -0.41
CA LYS A 130 -20.57 -6.71 -0.17
C LYS A 130 -21.29 -7.10 -1.47
N ALA A 131 -21.04 -6.38 -2.56
CA ALA A 131 -21.64 -6.67 -3.86
C ALA A 131 -21.17 -8.03 -4.43
N ILE A 132 -19.90 -8.37 -4.28
CA ILE A 132 -19.35 -9.69 -4.63
C ILE A 132 -20.05 -10.78 -3.82
N ILE A 133 -20.15 -10.63 -2.49
CA ILE A 133 -20.84 -11.62 -1.65
C ILE A 133 -22.31 -11.74 -2.07
N GLU A 134 -22.98 -10.62 -2.33
CA GLU A 134 -24.38 -10.58 -2.68
C GLU A 134 -24.66 -11.26 -4.03
N ILE A 135 -23.86 -11.02 -5.08
CA ILE A 135 -24.09 -11.65 -6.37
C ILE A 135 -23.92 -13.18 -6.31
N TYR A 136 -22.93 -13.67 -5.56
CA TYR A 136 -22.77 -15.13 -5.37
C TYR A 136 -23.95 -15.72 -4.60
N ASN A 137 -24.37 -15.08 -3.51
CA ASN A 137 -25.55 -15.53 -2.76
C ASN A 137 -26.82 -15.50 -3.62
N HIS A 138 -26.97 -14.48 -4.47
CA HIS A 138 -28.11 -14.30 -5.35
C HIS A 138 -28.25 -15.44 -6.37
N VAL A 139 -27.12 -15.95 -6.88
CA VAL A 139 -27.10 -17.09 -7.82
C VAL A 139 -26.97 -18.45 -7.13
N GLY A 140 -27.05 -18.50 -5.79
CA GLY A 140 -26.94 -19.72 -5.00
C GLY A 140 -25.54 -20.35 -4.97
N LYS A 141 -24.49 -19.58 -5.28
CA LYS A 141 -23.09 -20.02 -5.24
C LYS A 141 -22.40 -19.54 -3.95
N ARG A 142 -21.36 -20.27 -3.54
CA ARG A 142 -20.51 -19.84 -2.42
C ARG A 142 -19.56 -18.74 -2.90
N ALA A 143 -19.54 -17.60 -2.21
CA ALA A 143 -18.59 -16.54 -2.49
C ALA A 143 -17.13 -17.03 -2.33
N PRO A 144 -16.18 -16.55 -3.16
CA PRO A 144 -14.78 -16.91 -3.06
C PRO A 144 -14.21 -16.56 -1.69
N HIS A 145 -13.29 -17.37 -1.16
CA HIS A 145 -12.76 -17.12 0.18
C HIS A 145 -11.95 -15.82 0.26
N TRP A 146 -11.29 -15.43 -0.83
CA TRP A 146 -10.44 -14.25 -0.89
C TRP A 146 -11.20 -12.95 -0.67
N VAL A 147 -12.52 -12.91 -0.92
CA VAL A 147 -13.33 -11.70 -0.70
C VAL A 147 -13.38 -11.28 0.78
N LYS A 148 -13.17 -12.26 1.67
CA LYS A 148 -13.09 -12.05 3.12
C LYS A 148 -11.73 -11.49 3.55
N ASP A 149 -10.72 -11.54 2.68
CA ASP A 149 -9.46 -10.89 2.93
C ASP A 149 -9.68 -9.37 3.02
N ASN A 150 -9.10 -8.80 4.06
CA ASN A 150 -9.16 -7.37 4.34
C ASN A 150 -7.80 -6.84 4.80
N GLU A 151 -6.79 -7.71 4.89
CA GLU A 151 -5.49 -7.36 5.41
C GLU A 151 -4.57 -6.99 4.24
N ASP A 152 -4.06 -5.76 4.21
CA ASP A 152 -2.83 -5.49 3.50
C ASP A 152 -1.98 -4.61 4.42
N GLN A 153 -0.68 -4.84 4.39
CA GLN A 153 0.24 -4.19 5.30
C GLN A 153 0.74 -2.83 4.75
N GLY A 154 0.32 -2.44 3.54
CA GLY A 154 0.81 -1.23 2.89
C GLY A 154 2.32 -1.30 2.68
N TRP A 155 3.02 -0.18 2.84
CA TRP A 155 4.48 -0.20 2.91
C TRP A 155 4.99 -0.81 4.23
N CYS A 156 4.15 -0.82 5.27
CA CYS A 156 4.53 -1.26 6.60
C CYS A 156 4.29 -2.75 6.81
N VAL A 157 5.28 -3.60 6.51
CA VAL A 157 5.30 -4.96 7.08
C VAL A 157 5.35 -4.85 8.62
N LYS A 158 4.18 -4.82 9.28
CA LYS A 158 4.08 -4.79 10.74
C LYS A 158 4.70 -6.09 11.26
N GLY A 159 5.90 -5.95 11.82
CA GLY A 159 6.72 -7.05 12.35
C GLY A 159 7.97 -7.39 11.55
N MET A 160 8.24 -6.75 10.41
CA MET A 160 9.49 -6.92 9.67
C MET A 160 10.22 -5.57 9.59
N SER A 161 10.73 -5.15 10.73
CA SER A 161 11.79 -4.14 10.84
C SER A 161 13.15 -4.75 10.51
N ILE A 162 13.26 -5.57 9.46
CA ILE A 162 14.55 -6.03 8.99
C ILE A 162 15.03 -5.01 7.96
N PHE A 163 15.43 -3.84 8.45
CA PHE A 163 16.58 -3.21 7.82
C PHE A 163 17.78 -4.06 8.24
N ALA A 164 18.25 -4.94 7.37
CA ALA A 164 19.56 -5.53 7.55
C ALA A 164 20.58 -4.39 7.38
N ASN A 165 20.99 -3.77 8.48
CA ASN A 165 22.16 -2.89 8.49
C ASN A 165 23.40 -3.76 8.32
N ALA A 166 23.71 -4.11 7.08
CA ALA A 166 25.00 -4.65 6.74
C ALA A 166 26.01 -3.50 6.75
N TYR A 167 26.92 -3.53 7.71
CA TYR A 167 28.13 -2.71 7.72
C TYR A 167 29.34 -3.62 7.67
N SER A 168 30.37 -3.20 6.94
CA SER A 168 31.63 -3.93 6.84
C SER A 168 32.60 -3.40 7.88
N ILE A 169 33.18 -4.31 8.67
CA ILE A 169 34.32 -4.00 9.53
C ILE A 169 35.60 -4.29 8.73
N PRO A 170 36.49 -3.32 8.50
CA PRO A 170 37.75 -3.56 7.80
C PRO A 170 38.62 -4.60 8.54
N PRO A 171 39.42 -5.42 7.84
CA PRO A 171 40.33 -6.36 8.47
C PRO A 171 41.26 -5.67 9.48
N GLY A 172 41.33 -6.21 10.70
CA GLY A 172 42.17 -5.66 11.77
C GLY A 172 41.54 -4.55 12.62
N VAL A 173 40.27 -4.21 12.39
CA VAL A 173 39.51 -3.26 13.23
C VAL A 173 38.66 -4.03 14.23
N ASP A 174 38.81 -3.71 15.51
CA ASP A 174 37.90 -4.18 16.57
C ASP A 174 36.80 -3.13 16.78
N GLU A 175 35.54 -3.53 16.58
CA GLU A 175 34.38 -2.68 16.80
C GLU A 175 34.29 -2.18 18.26
N ASN A 176 34.84 -2.93 19.21
CA ASN A 176 34.78 -2.64 20.64
C ASN A 176 36.01 -1.90 21.16
N ALA A 177 36.99 -1.61 20.32
CA ALA A 177 38.16 -0.83 20.72
C ALA A 177 37.76 0.62 21.05
N SER A 178 38.41 1.19 22.07
CA SER A 178 38.08 2.50 22.63
C SER A 178 38.35 3.68 21.70
N ASP A 179 39.14 3.47 20.64
CA ASP A 179 39.56 4.47 19.68
C ASP A 179 38.91 4.29 18.29
N THR A 180 38.12 3.23 18.10
CA THR A 180 37.39 2.95 16.86
C THR A 180 36.36 4.03 16.56
N ILE A 181 36.27 4.43 15.30
CA ILE A 181 35.32 5.44 14.84
C ILE A 181 34.06 4.75 14.32
N LYS A 182 32.88 5.14 14.84
CA LYS A 182 31.58 4.62 14.37
C LYS A 182 30.77 5.73 13.74
N ILE A 183 30.31 5.51 12.51
CA ILE A 183 29.37 6.42 11.84
C ILE A 183 27.97 5.82 11.97
N MET A 184 27.09 6.55 12.63
CA MET A 184 25.71 6.15 12.90
C MET A 184 24.75 7.12 12.24
N TYR A 185 23.63 6.62 11.71
CA TYR A 185 22.52 7.46 11.28
C TYR A 185 21.32 7.25 12.21
N ILE A 186 20.50 8.29 12.36
CA ILE A 186 19.33 8.27 13.24
C ILE A 186 18.08 8.08 12.39
N TYR A 187 17.39 6.97 12.57
CA TYR A 187 16.14 6.64 11.87
C TYR A 187 15.05 6.29 12.89
N LYS A 188 13.92 7.01 12.88
CA LYS A 188 12.81 6.84 13.84
C LYS A 188 13.33 6.79 15.29
N ASP A 189 14.14 7.78 15.66
CA ASP A 189 14.74 7.94 17.00
C ASP A 189 15.68 6.79 17.45
N ASN A 190 16.07 5.90 16.54
CA ASN A 190 17.04 4.84 16.79
C ASN A 190 18.35 5.11 16.05
N GLU A 191 19.47 4.85 16.71
CA GLU A 191 20.79 4.93 16.09
C GLU A 191 21.15 3.61 15.40
N CYS A 192 21.58 3.72 14.15
CA CYS A 192 21.92 2.60 13.30
C CYS A 192 23.37 2.73 12.84
N ILE A 193 24.20 1.71 13.09
CA ILE A 193 25.59 1.68 12.62
C ILE A 193 25.61 1.56 11.10
N ARG A 194 26.39 2.42 10.44
CA ARG A 194 26.63 2.36 9.01
C ARG A 194 28.03 1.89 8.67
N ASP A 195 29.04 2.45 9.32
CA ASP A 195 30.44 2.18 9.05
C ASP A 195 31.24 2.16 10.37
N VAL A 196 32.25 1.29 10.42
CA VAL A 196 33.22 1.19 11.51
C VAL A 196 34.61 1.42 10.90
N LEU A 197 35.32 2.43 11.37
CA LEU A 197 36.58 2.91 10.82
C LEU A 197 37.71 2.83 11.85
N PRO A 198 38.96 2.62 11.43
CA PRO A 198 40.14 2.74 12.29
C PRO A 198 40.26 4.13 12.95
N ALA A 199 40.92 4.20 14.11
CA ALA A 199 41.07 5.42 14.91
C ALA A 199 41.69 6.63 14.17
N ASN A 200 42.56 6.35 13.20
CA ASN A 200 43.30 7.34 12.43
C ASN A 200 42.65 7.72 11.09
N THR A 201 41.42 7.25 10.83
CA THR A 201 40.69 7.56 9.59
C THR A 201 39.89 8.84 9.73
N ASP A 202 39.93 9.70 8.71
CA ASP A 202 39.04 10.86 8.60
C ASP A 202 37.61 10.39 8.26
N PRO A 203 36.60 10.64 9.13
CA PRO A 203 35.22 10.22 8.86
C PRO A 203 34.48 11.11 7.85
N ALA A 204 34.98 12.32 7.54
CA ALA A 204 34.23 13.29 6.73
C ALA A 204 33.83 12.78 5.33
N PRO A 205 34.69 12.07 4.56
CA PRO A 205 34.31 11.52 3.25
C PRO A 205 33.19 10.48 3.33
N TYR A 206 33.18 9.68 4.39
CA TYR A 206 32.18 8.62 4.61
C TYR A 206 30.83 9.21 4.99
N VAL A 207 30.83 10.24 5.84
CA VAL A 207 29.63 11.02 6.16
C VAL A 207 29.06 11.70 4.92
N ALA A 208 29.91 12.34 4.10
CA ALA A 208 29.46 12.99 2.87
C ALA A 208 28.84 11.98 1.88
N LYS A 209 29.47 10.81 1.72
CA LYS A 209 28.94 9.71 0.90
C LYS A 209 27.61 9.18 1.44
N LEU A 210 27.49 9.03 2.75
CA LEU A 210 26.23 8.61 3.39
C LEU A 210 25.12 9.60 3.07
N ILE A 211 25.35 10.91 3.25
CA ILE A 211 24.39 11.96 2.93
C ILE A 211 23.97 11.92 1.45
N ALA A 212 24.91 11.64 0.54
CA ALA A 212 24.63 11.59 -0.89
C ALA A 212 23.87 10.34 -1.35
N THR A 213 23.97 9.22 -0.60
CA THR A 213 23.45 7.91 -1.03
C THR A 213 22.29 7.40 -0.19
N ILE A 214 22.01 8.02 0.96
CA ILE A 214 20.96 7.56 1.86
C ILE A 214 19.58 7.88 1.29
N GLY A 215 18.85 6.84 0.88
CA GLY A 215 17.45 6.93 0.43
C GLY A 215 16.43 6.85 1.56
N LEU A 216 16.87 6.92 2.82
CA LEU A 216 16.02 6.83 4.00
C LEU A 216 15.85 8.21 4.66
N PRO A 217 14.65 8.53 5.17
CA PRO A 217 14.42 9.77 5.92
C PRO A 217 15.07 9.65 7.30
N ILE A 218 16.30 10.14 7.42
CA ILE A 218 17.06 10.20 8.67
C ILE A 218 16.94 11.58 9.33
N SER A 219 16.92 11.59 10.66
CA SER A 219 16.89 12.82 11.46
C SER A 219 18.28 13.37 11.76
N GLY A 220 19.33 12.55 11.61
CA GLY A 220 20.71 12.99 11.79
C GLY A 220 21.75 11.90 11.54
N ILE A 221 23.01 12.31 11.63
CA ILE A 221 24.19 11.45 11.61
C ILE A 221 25.03 11.80 12.84
N ARG A 222 25.48 10.78 13.57
CA ARG A 222 26.43 10.91 14.68
C ARG A 222 27.68 10.12 14.37
N VAL A 223 28.83 10.74 14.62
CA VAL A 223 30.13 10.09 14.51
C VAL A 223 30.70 9.98 15.90
N TYR A 224 31.02 8.75 16.29
CA TYR A 224 31.63 8.42 17.56
C TYR A 224 33.10 8.09 17.38
N ARG A 225 33.92 8.39 18.38
CA ARG A 225 35.22 7.76 18.62
C ARG A 225 35.14 7.08 19.99
N GLY A 226 35.15 5.76 20.01
CA GLY A 226 34.76 5.00 21.20
C GLY A 226 33.32 5.32 21.61
N GLN A 227 33.14 5.96 22.77
CA GLN A 227 31.84 6.40 23.29
C GLN A 227 31.59 7.91 23.13
N GLU A 228 32.59 8.68 22.69
CA GLU A 228 32.49 10.13 22.58
C GLU A 228 31.97 10.55 21.20
N VAL A 229 31.00 11.46 21.16
CA VAL A 229 30.51 12.06 19.90
C VAL A 229 31.51 13.10 19.43
N ILE A 230 32.19 12.84 18.32
CA ILE A 230 33.17 13.75 17.72
C ILE A 230 32.55 14.63 16.63
N ASN A 231 31.39 14.24 16.08
CA ASN A 231 30.65 15.05 15.11
C ASN A 231 29.16 14.68 15.11
N GLU A 232 28.29 15.67 15.00
CA GLU A 232 26.83 15.49 14.90
C GLU A 232 26.27 16.41 13.81
N ILE A 233 25.46 15.82 12.93
CA ILE A 233 24.74 16.53 11.89
C ILE A 233 23.26 16.24 12.10
N GLN A 234 22.46 17.29 12.28
CA GLN A 234 21.00 17.18 12.36
C GLN A 234 20.37 17.64 11.06
N PHE A 235 19.38 16.88 10.59
CA PHE A 235 18.60 17.24 9.42
C PHE A 235 17.23 17.76 9.86
N PRO A 236 16.76 18.91 9.34
CA PRO A 236 15.40 19.32 9.55
C PRO A 236 14.49 18.27 8.88
N MET A 237 13.64 17.62 9.68
CA MET A 237 12.68 16.58 9.25
C MET A 237 11.69 17.08 8.18
N ASP A 238 11.67 18.39 7.90
CA ASP A 238 10.83 19.05 6.90
C ASP A 238 11.37 18.94 5.45
N LYS A 239 12.56 18.38 5.25
CA LYS A 239 13.13 18.12 3.92
C LYS A 239 13.43 16.64 3.72
N ILE A 240 12.39 15.85 3.52
CA ILE A 240 12.54 14.52 2.90
C ILE A 240 13.14 14.75 1.51
N ARG A 241 14.43 14.47 1.34
CA ARG A 241 15.03 14.33 0.00
C ARG A 241 14.52 13.00 -0.56
N CYS A 242 13.41 13.06 -1.28
CA CYS A 242 13.12 12.05 -2.30
C CYS A 242 14.09 12.33 -3.46
N ILE A 243 15.01 11.40 -3.71
CA ILE A 243 15.58 11.21 -5.05
C ILE A 243 14.82 10.05 -5.65
#